data_AF-A0ABD0BXB9-F1
#
_entry.id   AF-A0ABD0BXB9-F1
#
_cell.length_a   1.000
_cell.length_b   1.000
_cell.length_c   1.000
_cell.angle_alpha   90.00
_cell.angle_beta   90.00
_cell.angle_gamma   90.00
#
_symmetry.space_group_name_H-M   'P 1'
#
loop_
_entity.id
_entity.type
_entity.pdbx_description
1 polymer ?
#
loop_
_entity_poly.entity_id
_entity_poly.type
_entity_poly.pdbx_seq_one_letter_code
_entity_poly.pdbx_strand_id
1 'polypeptide(L)'
;MLTSQQTLELRDNSQQQHAIQQRIVSLKPQVKSAEKRLSLAVHQAALAVSVMERYKKLADTHYVSDIEYQQKQIDVSTSQQNVEDQRQGLLQLHTAMEAAKDDLDHLIVQGESRKAEMDRQLQVIRQQQDELAGKENFTLTSPVSGTVAAVLVRQGQSVRASEPVMTLIPDNARLQIELYATSQNAGFIQAGQRVALRFSAFPYQKFGVQYGTIREISHTTLTSSDLLSVSPVTWKENEGHYRVIVEPENTFILAYGKQEALRPGMVLEGDVSLDTRNLWEWLTEPLWSLKGKL
;
A
#
# COMPACT_ATOMS: atom_id res chain seq x y z
N MET A 1 -22.86 -13.40 -2.29
CA MET A 1 -22.79 -14.80 -1.81
C MET A 1 -22.06 -14.91 -0.47
N LEU A 2 -20.82 -14.39 -0.35
CA LEU A 2 -20.04 -14.46 0.91
C LEU A 2 -20.71 -13.80 2.14
N THR A 3 -21.41 -12.68 1.98
CA THR A 3 -22.17 -12.06 3.08
C THR A 3 -23.33 -12.94 3.57
N SER A 4 -24.00 -13.65 2.67
CA SER A 4 -25.04 -14.62 3.03
C SER A 4 -24.45 -15.87 3.69
N GLN A 5 -23.23 -16.26 3.32
CA GLN A 5 -22.52 -17.36 3.97
C GLN A 5 -22.09 -16.96 5.39
N GLN A 6 -21.57 -15.74 5.57
CA GLN A 6 -21.20 -15.19 6.88
C GLN A 6 -22.40 -15.16 7.84
N THR A 7 -23.57 -14.71 7.40
CA THR A 7 -24.77 -14.68 8.26
C THR A 7 -25.26 -16.07 8.64
N LEU A 8 -25.17 -17.04 7.73
CA LEU A 8 -25.52 -18.44 8.02
C LEU A 8 -24.56 -19.07 9.04
N GLU A 9 -23.25 -18.87 8.88
CA GLU A 9 -22.27 -19.41 9.83
C GLU A 9 -22.37 -18.78 11.23
N LEU A 10 -22.57 -17.46 11.30
CA LEU A 10 -22.78 -16.78 12.59
C LEU A 10 -24.05 -17.28 13.28
N ARG A 11 -25.11 -17.55 12.51
CA ARG A 11 -26.35 -18.10 13.04
C ARG A 11 -26.15 -19.52 13.56
N ASP A 12 -25.48 -20.39 12.80
CA ASP A 12 -25.18 -21.76 13.23
C ASP A 12 -24.32 -21.80 14.49
N ASN A 13 -23.24 -21.00 14.54
CA ASN A 13 -22.39 -20.89 15.72
C ASN A 13 -23.18 -20.39 16.95
N SER A 14 -24.02 -19.36 16.78
CA SER A 14 -24.88 -18.85 17.85
C SER A 14 -25.91 -19.90 18.33
N GLN A 15 -26.47 -20.69 17.42
CA GLN A 15 -27.39 -21.77 17.77
C GLN A 15 -26.69 -22.87 18.57
N GLN A 16 -25.48 -23.27 18.17
CA GLN A 16 -24.66 -24.25 18.89
C GLN A 16 -24.28 -23.76 20.28
N GLN A 17 -23.85 -22.50 20.43
CA GLN A 17 -23.57 -21.89 21.72
C GLN A 17 -24.80 -21.90 22.63
N HIS A 18 -25.97 -21.55 22.08
CA HIS A 18 -27.21 -21.55 22.85
C HIS A 18 -27.60 -22.96 23.32
N ALA A 19 -27.42 -23.98 22.48
CA ALA A 19 -27.68 -25.37 22.86
C ALA A 19 -26.77 -25.83 24.02
N ILE A 20 -25.48 -25.49 23.99
CA ILE A 20 -24.54 -25.82 25.08
C ILE A 20 -24.89 -25.04 26.35
N GLN A 21 -25.24 -23.75 26.24
CA GLN A 21 -25.72 -22.95 27.38
C GLN A 21 -26.96 -23.58 28.03
N GLN A 22 -27.93 -24.04 27.24
CA GLN A 22 -29.11 -24.73 27.75
C GLN A 22 -28.74 -26.03 28.48
N ARG A 23 -27.74 -26.78 27.99
CA ARG A 23 -27.19 -27.96 28.66
C ARG A 23 -26.54 -27.61 30.00
N ILE A 24 -25.76 -26.53 30.09
CA ILE A 24 -25.18 -26.07 31.36
C ILE A 24 -26.29 -25.68 32.35
N VAL A 25 -27.31 -24.95 31.87
CA VAL A 25 -28.46 -24.54 32.69
C VAL A 25 -29.23 -25.75 33.21
N SER A 26 -29.37 -26.83 32.44
CA SER A 26 -30.05 -28.05 32.88
C SER A 26 -29.21 -28.92 33.82
N LEU A 27 -27.88 -28.85 33.76
CA LEU A 27 -26.96 -29.55 34.67
C LEU A 27 -26.88 -28.91 36.06
N LYS A 28 -26.95 -27.57 36.16
CA LYS A 28 -26.94 -26.85 37.45
C LYS A 28 -27.91 -27.39 38.51
N PRO A 29 -29.22 -27.58 38.22
CA PRO A 29 -30.14 -28.14 39.20
C PRO A 29 -29.85 -29.62 39.54
N GLN A 30 -29.27 -30.38 38.61
CA GLN A 30 -28.87 -31.78 38.85
C GLN A 30 -27.71 -31.86 39.84
N VAL A 31 -26.68 -31.03 39.67
CA VAL A 31 -25.56 -30.89 40.61
C VAL A 31 -26.11 -30.51 42.00
N LYS A 32 -26.94 -29.46 42.08
CA LYS A 32 -27.53 -29.01 43.35
C LYS A 32 -28.38 -30.09 44.04
N SER A 33 -29.07 -30.93 43.26
CA SER A 33 -29.83 -32.06 43.79
C SER A 33 -28.89 -33.17 44.30
N ALA A 34 -27.83 -33.48 43.56
CA ALA A 34 -26.82 -34.47 43.96
C ALA A 34 -26.04 -34.03 45.22
N GLU A 35 -25.70 -32.75 45.36
CA GLU A 35 -25.10 -32.19 46.58
C GLU A 35 -25.99 -32.42 47.80
N LYS A 36 -27.30 -32.18 47.67
CA LYS A 36 -28.26 -32.45 48.75
C LYS A 36 -28.35 -33.94 49.09
N ARG A 37 -28.34 -34.83 48.09
CA ARG A 37 -28.34 -36.29 48.30
C ARG A 37 -27.07 -36.75 49.02
N LEU A 38 -25.91 -36.23 48.62
CA LEU A 38 -24.63 -36.52 49.28
C LEU A 38 -24.66 -36.03 50.73
N SER A 39 -25.12 -34.80 50.98
CA SER A 39 -25.30 -34.27 52.33
C SER A 39 -26.17 -35.20 53.18
N LEU A 40 -27.32 -35.64 52.66
CA LEU A 40 -28.20 -36.55 53.39
C LEU A 40 -27.53 -37.90 53.68
N ALA A 41 -26.84 -38.48 52.70
CA ALA A 41 -26.11 -39.75 52.87
C ALA A 41 -25.02 -39.63 53.94
N VAL A 42 -24.28 -38.51 53.97
CA VAL A 42 -23.25 -38.24 54.99
C VAL A 42 -23.87 -38.15 56.39
N HIS A 43 -25.01 -37.46 56.53
CA HIS A 43 -25.72 -37.40 57.82
C HIS A 43 -26.23 -38.77 58.28
N GLN A 44 -26.74 -39.59 57.36
CA GLN A 44 -27.19 -40.95 57.65
C GLN A 44 -26.03 -41.85 58.11
N ALA A 45 -24.87 -41.75 57.44
CA ALA A 45 -23.68 -42.49 57.82
C ALA A 45 -23.16 -42.08 59.20
N ALA A 46 -23.14 -40.77 59.50
CA ALA A 46 -22.77 -40.26 60.82
C ALA A 46 -23.71 -40.77 61.92
N LEU A 47 -25.02 -40.82 61.64
CA LEU A 47 -26.00 -41.40 62.56
C LEU A 47 -25.78 -42.90 62.76
N ALA A 48 -25.50 -43.66 61.70
CA ALA A 48 -25.21 -45.10 61.78
C ALA A 48 -23.97 -45.37 62.66
N VAL A 49 -22.89 -44.57 62.49
CA VAL A 49 -21.69 -44.65 63.33
C VAL A 49 -22.03 -44.37 64.79
N SER A 50 -22.81 -43.30 65.06
CA SER A 50 -23.24 -42.94 66.42
C SER A 50 -24.07 -44.06 67.09
N VAL A 51 -24.96 -44.72 66.34
CA VAL A 51 -25.73 -45.87 66.83
C VAL A 51 -24.81 -47.05 67.13
N MET A 52 -23.92 -47.41 66.20
CA MET A 52 -22.97 -48.51 66.37
C MET A 52 -22.08 -48.29 67.61
N GLU A 53 -21.59 -47.07 67.87
CA GLU A 53 -20.81 -46.78 69.08
C GLU A 53 -21.60 -46.95 70.38
N ARG A 54 -22.89 -46.60 70.39
CA ARG A 54 -23.75 -46.87 71.56
C ARG A 54 -23.92 -48.37 71.78
N TYR A 55 -24.11 -49.15 70.72
CA TYR A 55 -24.18 -50.61 70.80
C TYR A 55 -22.87 -51.23 71.27
N LYS A 56 -21.71 -50.69 70.86
CA LYS A 56 -20.40 -51.12 71.37
C LYS A 56 -20.31 -51.01 72.89
N LYS A 57 -20.69 -49.84 73.44
CA LYS A 57 -20.69 -49.62 74.91
C LYS A 57 -21.62 -50.58 75.64
N LEU A 58 -22.78 -50.88 75.06
CA LEU A 58 -23.74 -51.83 75.63
C LEU A 58 -23.23 -53.28 75.57
N ALA A 59 -22.52 -53.64 74.49
CA ALA A 59 -21.92 -54.96 74.31
C ALA A 59 -20.82 -55.21 75.36
N ASP A 60 -19.98 -54.20 75.62
CA ASP A 60 -18.95 -54.25 76.68
C ASP A 60 -19.57 -54.54 78.06
N THR A 61 -20.76 -54.01 78.32
CA THR A 61 -21.55 -54.26 79.55
C THR A 61 -22.42 -55.52 79.52
N HIS A 62 -22.30 -56.37 78.48
CA HIS A 62 -23.06 -57.61 78.27
C HIS A 62 -24.60 -57.45 78.14
N TYR A 63 -25.08 -56.25 77.77
CA TYR A 63 -26.52 -55.97 77.61
C TYR A 63 -27.06 -56.20 76.18
N VAL A 64 -26.19 -56.38 75.19
CA VAL A 64 -26.55 -56.69 73.79
C VAL A 64 -25.63 -57.79 73.26
N SER A 65 -26.10 -58.54 72.26
CA SER A 65 -25.31 -59.63 71.64
C SER A 65 -24.22 -59.08 70.71
N ASP A 66 -23.09 -59.78 70.62
CA ASP A 66 -22.06 -59.53 69.62
C ASP A 66 -22.61 -59.52 68.18
N ILE A 67 -23.63 -60.33 67.91
CA ILE A 67 -24.31 -60.41 66.61
C ILE A 67 -25.02 -59.07 66.30
N GLU A 68 -25.66 -58.46 67.30
CA GLU A 68 -26.34 -57.17 67.15
C GLU A 68 -25.34 -56.05 66.88
N TYR A 69 -24.19 -56.06 67.56
CA TYR A 69 -23.10 -55.11 67.28
C TYR A 69 -22.52 -55.29 65.87
N GLN A 70 -22.25 -56.53 65.44
CA GLN A 70 -21.78 -56.82 64.09
C GLN A 70 -22.78 -56.37 63.02
N GLN A 71 -24.07 -56.55 63.25
CA GLN A 71 -25.10 -56.03 62.34
C GLN A 71 -25.02 -54.50 62.21
N LYS A 72 -24.79 -53.78 63.31
CA LYS A 72 -24.57 -52.31 63.25
C LYS A 72 -23.29 -51.91 62.55
N GLN A 73 -22.24 -52.73 62.61
CA GLN A 73 -21.03 -52.51 61.83
C GLN A 73 -21.28 -52.67 60.33
N ILE A 74 -22.10 -53.64 59.91
CA ILE A 74 -22.54 -53.80 58.52
C ILE A 74 -23.40 -52.61 58.07
N ASP A 75 -24.31 -52.13 58.92
CA ASP A 75 -25.14 -50.95 58.64
C ASP A 75 -24.25 -49.71 58.39
N VAL A 76 -23.19 -49.51 59.18
CA VAL A 76 -22.20 -48.44 58.98
C VAL A 76 -21.50 -48.60 57.63
N SER A 77 -20.96 -49.79 57.34
CA SER A 77 -20.26 -50.06 56.08
C SER A 77 -21.16 -49.78 54.86
N THR A 78 -22.42 -50.22 54.91
CA THR A 78 -23.43 -49.97 53.86
C THR A 78 -23.72 -48.48 53.71
N SER A 79 -23.85 -47.75 54.82
CA SER A 79 -24.07 -46.29 54.79
C SER A 79 -22.88 -45.53 54.22
N GLN A 80 -21.65 -45.97 54.51
CA GLN A 80 -20.43 -45.40 53.96
C GLN A 80 -20.30 -45.68 52.46
N GLN A 81 -20.63 -46.90 52.01
CA GLN A 81 -20.68 -47.22 50.59
C GLN A 81 -21.65 -46.29 49.83
N ASN A 82 -22.84 -46.06 50.38
CA ASN A 82 -23.81 -45.13 49.78
C ASN A 82 -23.26 -43.68 49.71
N VAL A 83 -22.49 -43.23 50.71
CA VAL A 83 -21.83 -41.91 50.66
C VAL A 83 -20.85 -41.84 49.49
N GLU A 84 -20.02 -42.87 49.29
CA GLU A 84 -19.08 -42.90 48.18
C GLU A 84 -19.79 -42.97 46.82
N ASP A 85 -20.88 -43.73 46.71
CA ASP A 85 -21.69 -43.78 45.48
C ASP A 85 -22.29 -42.41 45.14
N GLN A 86 -22.85 -41.71 46.14
CA GLN A 86 -23.36 -40.34 45.93
C GLN A 86 -22.24 -39.35 45.59
N ARG A 87 -21.05 -39.51 46.19
CA ARG A 87 -19.88 -38.66 45.90
C ARG A 87 -19.40 -38.86 44.47
N GLN A 88 -19.29 -40.11 44.01
CA GLN A 88 -18.92 -40.41 42.63
C GLN A 88 -19.93 -39.84 41.63
N GLY A 89 -21.24 -39.99 41.91
CA GLY A 89 -22.28 -39.39 41.07
C GLY A 89 -22.21 -37.86 41.00
N LEU A 90 -21.90 -37.19 42.12
CA LEU A 90 -21.69 -35.74 42.15
C LEU A 90 -20.45 -35.33 41.34
N LEU A 91 -19.34 -36.07 41.46
CA LEU A 91 -18.12 -35.82 40.70
C LEU A 91 -18.38 -35.92 39.18
N GLN A 92 -19.11 -36.94 38.73
CA GLN A 92 -19.48 -37.11 37.33
C GLN A 92 -20.33 -35.95 36.79
N LEU A 93 -21.26 -35.42 37.60
CA LEU A 93 -22.05 -34.26 37.20
C LEU A 93 -21.21 -32.98 37.13
N HIS A 94 -20.27 -32.80 38.06
CA HIS A 94 -19.32 -31.68 38.01
C HIS A 94 -18.43 -31.73 36.78
N THR A 95 -17.84 -32.89 36.47
CA THR A 95 -16.98 -33.03 35.27
C THR A 95 -17.78 -32.84 33.99
N ALA A 96 -19.02 -33.34 33.92
CA ALA A 96 -19.90 -33.10 32.78
C ALA A 96 -20.27 -31.62 32.61
N MET A 97 -20.48 -30.90 33.72
CA MET A 97 -20.77 -29.47 33.68
C MET A 97 -19.53 -28.66 33.26
N GLU A 98 -18.34 -29.03 33.74
CA GLU A 98 -17.10 -28.34 33.38
C GLU A 98 -16.74 -28.57 31.91
N ALA A 99 -16.83 -29.81 31.41
CA ALA A 99 -16.66 -30.12 30.00
C ALA A 99 -17.63 -29.31 29.11
N ALA A 100 -18.90 -29.15 29.53
CA ALA A 100 -19.85 -28.34 28.78
C ALA A 100 -19.51 -26.84 28.78
N LYS A 101 -18.86 -26.31 29.83
CA LYS A 101 -18.36 -24.93 29.82
C LYS A 101 -17.14 -24.78 28.93
N ASP A 102 -16.19 -25.71 29.01
CA ASP A 102 -15.00 -25.71 28.16
C ASP A 102 -15.38 -25.78 26.67
N ASP A 103 -16.36 -26.63 26.33
CA ASP A 103 -16.93 -26.72 24.99
C ASP A 103 -17.52 -25.37 24.53
N LEU A 104 -18.21 -24.65 25.43
CA LEU A 104 -18.79 -23.35 25.14
C LEU A 104 -17.71 -22.29 24.89
N ASP A 105 -16.69 -22.22 25.75
CA ASP A 105 -15.60 -21.25 25.64
C ASP A 105 -14.79 -21.50 24.37
N HIS A 106 -14.48 -22.77 24.06
CA HIS A 106 -13.83 -23.14 22.81
C HIS A 106 -14.65 -22.72 21.59
N LEU A 107 -15.97 -22.95 21.61
CA LEU A 107 -16.86 -22.58 20.51
C LEU A 107 -16.97 -21.05 20.32
N ILE A 108 -16.93 -20.28 21.40
CA ILE A 108 -16.88 -18.80 21.36
C ILE A 108 -15.60 -18.34 20.67
N VAL A 109 -14.44 -18.80 21.15
CA VAL A 109 -13.12 -18.42 20.59
C VAL A 109 -13.02 -18.83 19.12
N GLN A 110 -13.50 -20.01 18.76
CA GLN A 110 -13.51 -20.49 17.38
C GLN A 110 -14.43 -19.65 16.49
N GLY A 111 -15.60 -19.27 17.00
CA GLY A 111 -16.56 -18.40 16.30
C GLY A 111 -15.99 -17.01 16.03
N GLU A 112 -15.35 -16.39 17.02
CA GLU A 112 -14.68 -15.09 16.88
C GLU A 112 -13.54 -15.12 15.88
N SER A 113 -12.69 -16.15 15.96
CA SER A 113 -11.56 -16.35 15.03
C SER A 113 -12.05 -16.50 13.59
N ARG A 114 -13.11 -17.29 13.38
CA ARG A 114 -13.68 -17.50 12.05
C ARG A 114 -14.33 -16.24 11.49
N LYS A 115 -15.05 -15.48 12.33
CA LYS A 115 -15.61 -14.18 11.95
C LYS A 115 -14.52 -13.21 11.50
N ALA A 116 -13.43 -13.10 12.27
CA ALA A 116 -12.32 -12.23 11.93
C ALA A 116 -11.66 -12.60 10.58
N GLU A 117 -11.54 -13.90 10.29
CA GLU A 117 -11.02 -14.37 9.01
C GLU A 117 -11.96 -14.01 7.83
N MET A 118 -13.27 -14.21 8.00
CA MET A 118 -14.26 -13.81 6.99
C MET A 118 -14.26 -12.30 6.73
N ASP A 119 -14.12 -11.49 7.79
CA ASP A 119 -14.05 -10.03 7.66
C ASP A 119 -12.81 -9.59 6.87
N ARG A 120 -11.66 -10.22 7.09
CA ARG A 120 -10.44 -9.99 6.29
C ARG A 120 -10.66 -10.35 4.82
N GLN A 121 -11.27 -11.49 4.54
CA GLN A 121 -11.55 -11.91 3.16
C GLN A 121 -12.51 -10.95 2.44
N LEU A 122 -13.55 -10.48 3.13
CA LEU A 122 -14.46 -9.47 2.61
C LEU A 122 -13.75 -8.14 2.33
N GLN A 123 -12.81 -7.74 3.19
CA GLN A 123 -12.03 -6.52 2.98
C GLN A 123 -11.13 -6.62 1.74
N VAL A 124 -10.46 -7.77 1.55
CA VAL A 124 -9.65 -8.02 0.34
C VAL A 124 -10.51 -7.95 -0.93
N ILE A 125 -11.68 -8.58 -0.92
CA ILE A 125 -12.59 -8.58 -2.08
C ILE A 125 -13.12 -7.16 -2.36
N ARG A 126 -13.44 -6.38 -1.33
CA ARG A 126 -13.85 -4.96 -1.51
C ARG A 126 -12.72 -4.14 -2.12
N GLN A 127 -11.50 -4.31 -1.63
CA GLN A 127 -10.34 -3.60 -2.20
C GLN A 127 -10.13 -3.98 -3.67
N GLN A 128 -10.27 -5.26 -4.04
CA GLN A 128 -10.21 -5.70 -5.43
C GLN A 128 -11.34 -5.11 -6.28
N GLN A 129 -12.55 -5.01 -5.72
CA GLN A 129 -13.68 -4.39 -6.39
C GLN A 129 -13.44 -2.91 -6.66
N ASP A 130 -12.92 -2.16 -5.68
CA ASP A 130 -12.57 -0.74 -5.83
C ASP A 130 -11.45 -0.55 -6.87
N GLU A 131 -10.43 -1.41 -6.86
CA GLU A 131 -9.34 -1.39 -7.85
C GLU A 131 -9.85 -1.66 -9.27
N LEU A 132 -10.78 -2.60 -9.43
CA LEU A 132 -11.41 -2.91 -10.72
C LEU A 132 -12.34 -1.79 -11.17
N ALA A 133 -13.16 -1.25 -10.27
CA ALA A 133 -14.06 -0.12 -10.58
C ALA A 133 -13.27 1.11 -11.04
N GLY A 134 -12.09 1.37 -10.46
CA GLY A 134 -11.18 2.42 -10.91
C GLY A 134 -10.60 2.19 -12.32
N LYS A 135 -10.61 0.95 -12.83
CA LYS A 135 -10.08 0.59 -14.16
C LYS A 135 -11.13 0.60 -15.27
N GLU A 136 -12.42 0.50 -14.94
CA GLU A 136 -13.48 0.36 -15.96
C GLU A 136 -13.75 1.63 -16.76
N ASN A 137 -13.52 2.82 -16.21
CA ASN A 137 -13.74 4.10 -16.89
C ASN A 137 -12.58 5.06 -16.69
N PHE A 138 -11.49 4.85 -17.42
CA PHE A 138 -10.36 5.79 -17.43
C PHE A 138 -10.60 6.91 -18.44
N THR A 139 -10.84 8.13 -17.95
CA THR A 139 -10.85 9.34 -18.78
C THR A 139 -9.50 10.03 -18.65
N LEU A 140 -8.72 10.04 -19.73
CA LEU A 140 -7.49 10.82 -19.78
C LEU A 140 -7.84 12.31 -19.92
N THR A 141 -7.47 13.10 -18.92
CA THR A 141 -7.67 14.56 -18.91
C THR A 141 -6.37 15.28 -19.18
N SER A 142 -6.44 16.47 -19.79
CA SER A 142 -5.24 17.29 -20.00
C SER A 142 -4.78 17.85 -18.65
N PRO A 143 -3.49 17.72 -18.28
CA PRO A 143 -2.96 18.27 -17.05
C PRO A 143 -2.85 19.80 -17.07
N VAL A 144 -2.88 20.42 -18.27
CA VAL A 144 -2.71 21.85 -18.48
C VAL A 144 -3.65 22.37 -19.57
N SER A 145 -4.02 23.65 -19.50
CA SER A 145 -4.69 24.34 -20.61
C SER A 145 -3.72 24.53 -21.77
N GLY A 146 -4.17 24.20 -22.98
CA GLY A 146 -3.32 24.20 -24.15
C GLY A 146 -4.03 23.76 -25.43
N THR A 147 -3.30 23.81 -26.53
CA THR A 147 -3.74 23.32 -27.84
C THR A 147 -3.13 21.95 -28.13
N VAL A 148 -3.93 21.03 -28.69
CA VAL A 148 -3.45 19.70 -29.12
C VAL A 148 -2.58 19.84 -30.36
N ALA A 149 -1.29 19.47 -30.24
CA ALA A 149 -0.33 19.54 -31.34
C ALA A 149 -0.37 18.28 -32.22
N ALA A 150 -0.50 17.11 -31.61
CA ALA A 150 -0.57 15.84 -32.32
C ALA A 150 -1.37 14.81 -31.51
N VAL A 151 -2.13 13.98 -32.23
CA VAL A 151 -2.78 12.78 -31.69
C VAL A 151 -2.04 11.57 -32.25
N LEU A 152 -1.48 10.75 -31.36
CA LEU A 152 -0.57 9.66 -31.71
C LEU A 152 -1.27 8.31 -31.86
N VAL A 153 -2.54 8.23 -31.45
CA VAL A 153 -3.34 7.00 -31.45
C VAL A 153 -4.64 7.18 -32.23
N ARG A 154 -5.27 6.07 -32.63
CA ARG A 154 -6.57 6.07 -33.30
C ARG A 154 -7.68 5.52 -32.41
N GLN A 155 -8.92 5.92 -32.68
CA GLN A 155 -10.08 5.35 -31.99
C GLN A 155 -10.14 3.83 -32.21
N GLY A 156 -10.31 3.07 -31.13
CA GLY A 156 -10.34 1.60 -31.14
C GLY A 156 -8.96 0.94 -31.12
N GLN A 157 -7.86 1.71 -31.14
CA GLN A 157 -6.51 1.18 -30.95
C GLN A 157 -6.28 0.83 -29.47
N SER A 158 -5.78 -0.37 -29.20
CA SER A 158 -5.33 -0.76 -27.86
C SER A 158 -3.98 -0.10 -27.56
N VAL A 159 -3.85 0.50 -26.38
CA VAL A 159 -2.67 1.25 -25.93
C VAL A 159 -2.16 0.68 -24.61
N ARG A 160 -0.84 0.69 -24.41
CA ARG A 160 -0.23 0.22 -23.16
C ARG A 160 -0.04 1.37 -22.16
N ALA A 161 0.13 1.02 -20.89
CA ALA A 161 0.58 1.99 -19.89
C ALA A 161 1.90 2.63 -20.34
N SER A 162 1.99 3.95 -20.19
CA SER A 162 3.15 4.78 -20.58
C SER A 162 3.38 4.96 -22.08
N GLU A 163 2.46 4.50 -22.94
CA GLU A 163 2.50 4.84 -24.37
C GLU A 163 1.94 6.27 -24.59
N PRO A 164 2.66 7.15 -25.29
CA PRO A 164 2.21 8.52 -25.50
C PRO A 164 1.00 8.56 -26.44
N VAL A 165 -0.10 9.15 -25.96
CA VAL A 165 -1.40 9.20 -26.66
C VAL A 165 -1.58 10.51 -27.44
N MET A 166 -1.10 11.62 -26.87
CA MET A 166 -1.31 12.97 -27.37
C MET A 166 -0.17 13.89 -26.94
N THR A 167 0.15 14.88 -27.77
CA THR A 167 1.08 15.97 -27.44
C THR A 167 0.33 17.28 -27.34
N LEU A 168 0.59 18.05 -26.28
CA LEU A 168 -0.08 19.32 -25.99
C LEU A 168 0.94 20.48 -25.95
N ILE A 169 0.54 21.64 -26.45
CA ILE A 169 1.27 22.91 -26.31
C ILE A 169 0.52 23.77 -25.30
N PRO A 170 1.09 24.09 -24.13
CA PRO A 170 0.44 24.93 -23.12
C PRO A 170 0.17 26.35 -23.63
N ASP A 171 -0.94 26.97 -23.22
CA ASP A 171 -1.33 28.33 -23.69
C ASP A 171 -0.32 29.41 -23.26
N ASN A 172 0.35 29.18 -22.14
CA ASN A 172 1.38 30.02 -21.53
C ASN A 172 2.81 29.61 -21.93
N ALA A 173 2.96 28.80 -22.98
CA ALA A 173 4.26 28.48 -23.55
C ALA A 173 4.89 29.72 -24.19
N ARG A 174 6.13 30.03 -23.79
CA ARG A 174 6.95 31.04 -24.46
C ARG A 174 7.82 30.38 -25.51
N LEU A 175 7.86 30.97 -26.70
CA LEU A 175 8.77 30.51 -27.74
C LEU A 175 10.20 30.75 -27.29
N GLN A 176 10.99 29.68 -27.28
CA GLN A 176 12.42 29.71 -26.97
C GLN A 176 13.18 29.07 -28.11
N ILE A 177 14.40 29.54 -28.32
CA ILE A 177 15.31 29.00 -29.30
C ILE A 177 16.34 28.17 -28.57
N GLU A 178 16.52 26.95 -29.04
CA GLU A 178 17.47 26.01 -28.49
C GLU A 178 18.64 25.85 -29.45
N LEU A 179 19.80 26.32 -29.03
CA LEU A 179 21.07 26.19 -29.75
C LEU A 179 21.97 25.19 -29.03
N TYR A 180 22.89 24.58 -29.77
CA TYR A 180 23.84 23.62 -29.23
C TYR A 180 25.25 24.12 -29.54
N ALA A 181 26.00 24.50 -28.50
CA ALA A 181 27.38 24.95 -28.60
C ALA A 181 28.34 23.78 -28.32
N THR A 182 29.48 23.72 -29.02
CA THR A 182 30.55 22.78 -28.68
C THR A 182 31.19 23.14 -27.34
N SER A 183 31.82 22.18 -26.65
CA SER A 183 32.55 22.45 -25.40
C SER A 183 33.56 23.60 -25.49
N GLN A 184 34.21 23.77 -26.65
CA GLN A 184 35.16 24.87 -26.87
C GLN A 184 34.46 26.23 -26.83
N ASN A 185 33.29 26.36 -27.46
CA ASN A 185 32.54 27.62 -27.52
C ASN A 185 31.76 27.88 -26.23
N ALA A 186 31.29 26.81 -25.57
CA ALA A 186 30.51 26.89 -24.34
C ALA A 186 31.25 27.60 -23.19
N GLY A 187 32.58 27.54 -23.15
CA GLY A 187 33.40 28.22 -22.13
C GLY A 187 33.45 29.74 -22.27
N PHE A 188 33.10 30.29 -23.44
CA PHE A 188 33.23 31.73 -23.73
C PHE A 188 31.88 32.44 -23.89
N ILE A 189 30.78 31.70 -24.01
CA ILE A 189 29.43 32.27 -24.06
C ILE A 189 28.92 32.55 -22.65
N GLN A 190 28.13 33.62 -22.49
CA GLN A 190 27.56 34.04 -21.22
C GLN A 190 26.09 34.41 -21.36
N ALA A 191 25.32 34.17 -20.29
CA ALA A 191 23.94 34.66 -20.21
C ALA A 191 23.90 36.20 -20.35
N GLY A 192 22.92 36.72 -21.07
CA GLY A 192 22.77 38.14 -21.40
C GLY A 192 23.43 38.57 -22.71
N GLN A 193 24.24 37.74 -23.35
CA GLN A 193 24.82 38.06 -24.66
C GLN A 193 23.76 38.06 -25.76
N ARG A 194 23.91 38.97 -26.73
CA ARG A 194 23.05 39.03 -27.92
C ARG A 194 23.55 38.05 -28.98
N VAL A 195 22.64 37.25 -29.53
CA VAL A 195 22.90 36.23 -30.55
C VAL A 195 22.25 36.65 -31.86
N ALA A 196 23.00 36.58 -32.95
CA ALA A 196 22.48 36.73 -34.30
C ALA A 196 21.93 35.38 -34.78
N LEU A 197 20.64 35.33 -35.11
CA LEU A 197 19.88 34.14 -35.48
C LEU A 197 19.55 34.17 -36.97
N ARG A 198 19.92 33.09 -37.68
CA ARG A 198 19.64 32.89 -39.10
C ARG A 198 18.75 31.66 -39.27
N PHE A 199 17.48 31.88 -39.62
CA PHE A 199 16.53 30.80 -39.85
C PHE A 199 16.69 30.21 -41.25
N SER A 200 16.82 28.89 -41.37
CA SER A 200 16.99 28.24 -42.67
C SER A 200 15.78 28.43 -43.60
N ALA A 201 14.58 28.52 -43.02
CA ALA A 201 13.34 28.77 -43.75
C ALA A 201 13.23 30.22 -44.28
N PHE A 202 14.01 31.16 -43.74
CA PHE A 202 13.97 32.58 -44.10
C PHE A 202 15.39 33.10 -44.36
N PRO A 203 15.92 32.99 -45.59
CA PRO A 203 17.27 33.43 -45.93
C PRO A 203 17.54 34.88 -45.53
N TYR A 204 18.57 35.06 -44.69
CA TYR A 204 18.91 36.36 -44.11
C TYR A 204 19.24 37.43 -45.15
N GLN A 205 19.71 37.05 -46.35
CA GLN A 205 19.99 38.00 -47.42
C GLN A 205 18.73 38.76 -47.88
N LYS A 206 17.55 38.18 -47.69
CA LYS A 206 16.25 38.76 -48.09
C LYS A 206 15.45 39.28 -46.90
N PHE A 207 15.53 38.62 -45.75
CA PHE A 207 14.65 38.87 -44.61
C PHE A 207 15.38 39.41 -43.37
N GLY A 208 16.68 39.69 -43.51
CA GLY A 208 17.51 40.19 -42.42
C GLY A 208 17.92 39.12 -41.42
N VAL A 209 18.81 39.51 -40.51
CA VAL A 209 19.22 38.69 -39.37
C VAL A 209 18.28 38.98 -38.21
N GLN A 210 17.81 37.94 -37.53
CA GLN A 210 17.03 38.08 -36.31
C GLN A 210 17.98 38.09 -35.11
N TYR A 211 17.54 38.67 -33.99
CA TYR A 211 18.35 38.72 -32.79
C TYR A 211 17.60 38.11 -31.61
N GLY A 212 18.36 37.57 -30.68
CA GLY A 212 17.87 37.05 -29.41
C GLY A 212 18.89 37.25 -28.31
N THR A 213 18.50 37.02 -27.08
CA THR A 213 19.39 37.13 -25.91
C THR A 213 19.57 35.75 -25.27
N ILE A 214 20.81 35.37 -24.96
CA ILE A 214 21.09 34.13 -24.23
C ILE A 214 20.49 34.26 -22.84
N ARG A 215 19.53 33.39 -22.52
CA ARG A 215 18.90 33.33 -21.21
C ARG A 215 19.63 32.39 -20.28
N GLU A 216 20.00 31.22 -20.79
CA GLU A 216 20.59 30.15 -19.99
C GLU A 216 21.52 29.28 -20.82
N ILE A 217 22.57 28.77 -20.19
CA ILE A 217 23.49 27.78 -20.76
C ILE A 217 23.48 26.59 -19.79
N SER A 218 23.20 25.40 -20.30
CA SER A 218 23.20 24.17 -19.52
C SER A 218 24.57 23.94 -18.88
N HIS A 219 24.59 23.44 -17.65
CA HIS A 219 25.83 23.06 -16.94
C HIS A 219 26.29 21.63 -17.25
N THR A 220 25.49 20.86 -17.99
CA THR A 220 25.82 19.50 -18.41
C THR A 220 25.89 19.38 -19.92
N THR A 221 26.80 18.53 -20.39
CA THR A 221 26.90 18.13 -21.78
C THR A 221 25.77 17.18 -22.12
N LEU A 222 25.15 17.37 -23.28
CA LEU A 222 24.23 16.41 -23.88
C LEU A 222 25.02 15.51 -24.83
N THR A 223 24.77 14.21 -24.75
CA THR A 223 25.33 13.22 -25.66
C THR A 223 24.31 12.86 -26.73
N SER A 224 24.76 12.30 -27.87
CA SER A 224 23.84 11.89 -28.95
C SER A 224 22.75 10.93 -28.48
N SER A 225 22.97 10.13 -27.44
CA SER A 225 21.95 9.24 -26.86
C SER A 225 20.83 9.98 -26.11
N ASP A 226 21.09 11.16 -25.56
CA ASP A 226 20.10 11.95 -24.80
C ASP A 226 19.11 12.70 -25.72
N LEU A 227 19.49 12.92 -26.99
CA LEU A 227 18.74 13.73 -27.96
C LEU A 227 17.87 12.93 -28.94
N LEU A 228 18.00 11.60 -28.98
CA LEU A 228 17.21 10.72 -29.86
C LEU A 228 15.69 10.82 -29.64
N SER A 229 15.25 11.44 -28.55
CA SER A 229 13.83 11.66 -28.23
C SER A 229 13.30 13.04 -28.63
N VAL A 230 14.14 14.01 -29.01
CA VAL A 230 13.75 15.44 -29.02
C VAL A 230 14.09 16.19 -30.31
N SER A 231 15.12 15.80 -31.09
CA SER A 231 15.48 16.54 -32.32
C SER A 231 16.27 15.68 -33.33
N PRO A 232 16.06 15.83 -34.65
CA PRO A 232 16.71 15.02 -35.69
C PRO A 232 18.16 15.45 -36.00
N VAL A 233 18.89 16.03 -35.04
CA VAL A 233 20.26 16.52 -35.28
C VAL A 233 21.29 15.42 -35.03
N THR A 234 21.98 15.01 -36.09
CA THR A 234 23.02 13.97 -36.04
C THR A 234 24.40 14.61 -35.77
N TRP A 235 24.87 14.49 -34.53
CA TRP A 235 26.22 14.96 -34.14
C TRP A 235 27.27 13.85 -34.33
N LYS A 236 28.55 14.23 -34.47
CA LYS A 236 29.65 13.26 -34.46
C LYS A 236 29.72 12.55 -33.10
N GLU A 237 29.96 11.24 -33.11
CA GLU A 237 30.20 10.49 -31.87
C GLU A 237 31.37 11.11 -31.08
N ASN A 238 31.16 11.30 -29.78
CA ASN A 238 32.14 11.75 -28.79
C ASN A 238 32.42 13.27 -28.70
N GLU A 239 31.60 14.14 -29.30
CA GLU A 239 31.62 15.59 -29.02
C GLU A 239 30.49 15.98 -28.06
N GLY A 240 30.86 16.49 -26.88
CA GLY A 240 29.89 17.03 -25.93
C GLY A 240 29.35 18.38 -26.39
N HIS A 241 28.03 18.52 -26.42
CA HIS A 241 27.36 19.78 -26.73
C HIS A 241 26.67 20.35 -25.50
N TYR A 242 26.79 21.66 -25.31
CA TYR A 242 26.08 22.41 -24.28
C TYR A 242 24.84 23.05 -24.88
N ARG A 243 23.69 22.83 -24.24
CA ARG A 243 22.42 23.46 -24.62
C ARG A 243 22.43 24.93 -24.22
N VAL A 244 22.12 25.81 -25.16
CA VAL A 244 22.02 27.26 -24.97
C VAL A 244 20.59 27.69 -25.30
N ILE A 245 19.89 28.23 -24.30
CA ILE A 245 18.53 28.73 -24.44
C ILE A 245 18.60 30.21 -24.76
N VAL A 246 18.04 30.59 -25.90
CA VAL A 246 17.96 31.97 -26.39
C VAL A 246 16.50 32.41 -26.41
N GLU A 247 16.23 33.57 -25.81
CA GLU A 247 14.93 34.24 -25.91
C GLU A 247 14.94 35.13 -27.17
N PRO A 248 14.07 34.88 -28.17
CA PRO A 248 14.03 35.71 -29.38
C PRO A 248 13.50 37.11 -29.07
N GLU A 249 14.06 38.14 -29.69
CA GLU A 249 13.54 39.52 -29.55
C GLU A 249 12.15 39.67 -30.17
N ASN A 250 11.88 38.93 -31.25
CA ASN A 250 10.59 38.90 -31.93
C ASN A 250 10.15 37.46 -32.19
N THR A 251 8.85 37.19 -32.00
CA THR A 251 8.24 35.88 -32.30
C THR A 251 7.77 35.74 -33.75
N PHE A 252 8.08 36.72 -34.60
CA PHE A 252 7.72 36.76 -36.02
C PHE A 252 8.87 37.28 -36.88
N ILE A 253 8.84 36.96 -38.17
CA ILE A 253 9.74 37.48 -39.20
C ILE A 253 8.91 38.24 -40.24
N LEU A 254 9.40 39.40 -40.68
CA LEU A 254 8.76 40.17 -41.75
C LEU A 254 9.15 39.60 -43.11
N ALA A 255 8.33 38.73 -43.67
CA ALA A 255 8.52 38.14 -45.00
C ALA A 255 7.53 38.74 -46.00
N TYR A 256 8.03 39.34 -47.08
CA TYR A 256 7.22 39.94 -48.15
C TYR A 256 6.14 40.93 -47.64
N GLY A 257 6.48 41.73 -46.61
CA GLY A 257 5.58 42.70 -46.01
C GLY A 257 4.50 42.11 -45.08
N LYS A 258 4.53 40.79 -44.81
CA LYS A 258 3.66 40.12 -43.84
C LYS A 258 4.47 39.62 -42.65
N GLN A 259 3.88 39.71 -41.46
CA GLN A 259 4.46 39.11 -40.26
C GLN A 259 4.14 37.62 -40.26
N GLU A 260 5.16 36.80 -40.49
CA GLU A 260 5.05 35.34 -40.40
C GLU A 260 5.53 34.89 -39.02
N ALA A 261 4.68 34.17 -38.29
CA ALA A 261 5.00 33.68 -36.96
C ALA A 261 6.06 32.56 -37.02
N LEU A 262 7.00 32.59 -36.08
CA LEU A 262 7.95 31.51 -35.87
C LEU A 262 7.22 30.27 -35.37
N ARG A 263 7.53 29.11 -35.96
CA ARG A 263 6.91 27.84 -35.57
C ARG A 263 7.91 26.94 -34.85
N PRO A 264 7.50 26.20 -33.81
CA PRO A 264 8.32 25.15 -33.21
C PRO A 264 8.81 24.15 -34.28
N GLY A 265 10.06 23.72 -34.17
CA GLY A 265 10.68 22.78 -35.10
C GLY A 265 11.40 23.42 -36.31
N MET A 266 11.40 24.75 -36.44
CA MET A 266 12.25 25.43 -37.44
C MET A 266 13.74 25.25 -37.13
N VAL A 267 14.54 25.00 -38.18
CA VAL A 267 16.00 24.94 -38.09
C VAL A 267 16.60 26.33 -38.26
N LEU A 268 17.61 26.63 -37.45
CA LEU A 268 18.32 27.91 -37.47
C LEU A 268 19.77 27.75 -37.01
N GLU A 269 20.60 28.72 -37.38
CA GLU A 269 21.98 28.87 -36.93
C GLU A 269 22.12 30.13 -36.07
N GLY A 270 22.99 30.10 -35.07
CA GLY A 270 23.21 31.20 -34.14
C GLY A 270 24.68 31.59 -34.06
N ASP A 271 24.98 32.86 -34.33
CA ASP A 271 26.31 33.44 -34.18
C ASP A 271 26.37 34.30 -32.92
N VAL A 272 27.33 34.00 -32.04
CA VAL A 272 27.61 34.77 -30.83
C VAL A 272 28.96 35.47 -30.97
N SER A 273 29.01 36.76 -30.64
CA SER A 273 30.28 37.50 -30.61
C SER A 273 31.02 37.19 -29.31
N LEU A 274 32.10 36.42 -29.38
CA LEU A 274 32.87 35.96 -28.22
C LEU A 274 33.92 36.96 -27.74
N ASP A 275 34.54 37.71 -28.65
CA ASP A 275 35.62 38.63 -28.35
C ASP A 275 35.64 39.77 -29.40
N THR A 276 36.02 40.97 -28.97
CA THR A 276 36.23 42.12 -29.83
C THR A 276 37.71 42.47 -29.81
N ARG A 277 38.47 41.88 -30.73
CA ARG A 277 39.91 42.17 -30.86
C ARG A 277 40.12 43.46 -31.64
N ASN A 278 41.07 44.27 -31.19
CA ASN A 278 41.49 45.42 -31.97
C ASN A 278 42.43 44.98 -33.11
N LEU A 279 42.29 45.58 -34.30
CA LEU A 279 43.10 45.25 -35.48
C LEU A 279 44.62 45.29 -35.24
N TRP A 280 45.08 46.14 -34.33
CA TRP A 280 46.49 46.25 -33.99
C TRP A 280 47.02 45.06 -33.19
N GLU A 281 46.19 44.39 -32.38
CA GLU A 281 46.57 43.19 -31.62
C GLU A 281 46.86 42.01 -32.57
N TRP A 282 46.04 41.86 -33.62
CA TRP A 282 46.23 40.85 -34.66
C TRP A 282 47.55 41.05 -35.44
N LEU A 283 47.91 42.30 -35.75
CA LEU A 283 49.15 42.61 -36.48
C LEU A 283 50.42 42.32 -35.67
N THR A 284 50.35 42.37 -34.34
CA THR A 284 51.49 42.13 -33.43
C THR A 284 51.59 40.69 -32.91
N GLU A 285 50.57 39.87 -33.09
CA GLU A 285 50.52 38.45 -32.70
C GLU A 285 51.73 37.62 -33.19
N PRO A 286 52.22 37.74 -34.45
CA PRO A 286 53.38 36.98 -34.91
C PRO A 286 54.72 37.46 -34.32
N LEU A 287 54.79 38.66 -33.75
CA LEU A 287 56.00 39.16 -33.09
C LEU A 287 56.09 38.66 -31.62
N TRP A 288 54.96 38.33 -31.01
CA TRP A 288 54.87 37.90 -29.62
C TRP A 288 54.98 36.37 -29.48
N SER A 289 54.64 35.61 -30.53
CA SER A 289 54.85 34.15 -30.56
C SER A 289 56.33 33.72 -30.61
N LEU A 290 57.25 34.63 -31.01
CA LEU A 290 58.69 34.36 -31.11
C LEU A 290 59.49 34.74 -29.85
N LYS A 291 58.91 35.52 -28.93
CA LYS A 291 59.47 35.75 -27.58
C LYS A 291 58.54 35.10 -26.58
N GLY A 292 58.70 33.78 -26.44
CA GLY A 292 57.86 32.93 -25.61
C GLY A 292 57.44 33.57 -24.29
N LYS A 293 56.15 33.85 -24.18
CA LYS A 293 55.36 33.66 -22.96
C LYS A 293 53.88 33.54 -23.31
N LEU A 294 53.39 32.34 -22.95
CA LEU A 294 52.04 31.77 -23.05
C LEU A 294 51.62 31.35 -24.45
#